data_AF-A0A2D7FJA0-F1
#
_entry.id   AF-A0A2D7FJA0-F1
#
_cell.length_a   1.000
_cell.length_b   1.000
_cell.length_c   1.000
_cell.angle_alpha   90.00
_cell.angle_beta   90.00
_cell.angle_gamma   90.00
#
_symmetry.space_group_name_H-M   'P 1'
#
loop_
_entity.id
_entity.type
_entity.pdbx_description
1 polymer ?
#
loop_
_entity_poly.entity_id
_entity_poly.type
_entity_poly.pdbx_seq_one_letter_code
_entity_poly.pdbx_strand_id
1 'polypeptide(L)'
;MSIIIKAVSKRQSFGPVIPEGPHSARLIGVYELGSQPNYEPDKPPVKKLELLFEFPEVRKSWKEGEPERPVTKSVDVTHVSGETSNVHKILSALNGKNLDEEEDNNPRNFLGMALTIDIEHKISKKSGNPYAKFASYSKIPRKPGTNDYRYDVPEAENSFVIYDIDVHPENWDQLKEWTQDKIKSSPEYKKQVGQPVVHAEVEEHDDVSF
;
A
#
# COMPACT_ATOMS: atom_id res chain seq x y z
N MET A 1 -46.55 -30.22 -2.03
CA MET A 1 -46.00 -28.89 -2.37
C MET A 1 -44.54 -28.87 -1.94
N SER A 2 -43.61 -28.98 -2.89
CA SER A 2 -42.18 -29.04 -2.60
C SER A 2 -41.58 -27.65 -2.73
N ILE A 3 -41.04 -27.12 -1.63
CA ILE A 3 -40.31 -25.86 -1.60
C ILE A 3 -38.92 -26.13 -2.21
N ILE A 4 -38.64 -25.50 -3.35
CA ILE A 4 -37.31 -25.48 -3.95
C ILE A 4 -36.52 -24.38 -3.24
N ILE A 5 -35.58 -24.77 -2.38
CA ILE A 5 -34.59 -23.85 -1.80
C ILE A 5 -33.54 -23.60 -2.89
N LYS A 6 -33.50 -22.39 -3.45
CA LYS A 6 -32.41 -21.94 -4.32
C LYS A 6 -31.10 -22.02 -3.54
N ALA A 7 -30.13 -22.77 -4.07
CA ALA A 7 -28.78 -22.80 -3.54
C ALA A 7 -28.17 -21.39 -3.59
N VAL A 8 -27.87 -20.83 -2.42
CA VAL A 8 -27.06 -19.62 -2.30
C VAL A 8 -25.65 -20.00 -2.73
N SER A 9 -25.15 -19.44 -3.83
CA SER A 9 -23.77 -19.61 -4.23
C SER A 9 -22.87 -19.12 -3.09
N LYS A 10 -22.07 -20.01 -2.50
CA LYS A 10 -21.00 -19.61 -1.57
C LYS A 10 -20.12 -18.60 -2.29
N ARG A 11 -20.25 -17.31 -1.96
CA ARG A 11 -19.19 -16.34 -2.26
C ARG A 11 -17.98 -16.84 -1.49
N GLN A 12 -16.96 -17.31 -2.20
CA GLN A 12 -15.71 -17.74 -1.61
C GLN A 12 -15.08 -16.47 -1.02
N SER A 13 -15.30 -16.21 0.27
CA SER A 13 -14.68 -15.09 0.95
C SER A 13 -13.20 -15.44 1.11
N PHE A 14 -12.38 -14.94 0.19
CA PHE A 14 -10.94 -14.97 0.36
C PHE A 14 -10.63 -14.09 1.58
N GLY A 15 -10.37 -14.72 2.72
CA GLY A 15 -9.89 -14.02 3.90
C GLY A 15 -8.56 -13.30 3.61
N PRO A 16 -8.18 -12.33 4.46
CA PRO A 16 -6.89 -11.66 4.37
C PRO A 16 -5.75 -12.69 4.37
N VAL A 17 -4.87 -12.56 3.38
CA VAL A 17 -3.80 -13.53 3.11
C VAL A 17 -2.70 -13.49 4.17
N ILE A 18 -2.42 -12.30 4.70
CA ILE A 18 -1.38 -12.08 5.71
C ILE A 18 -2.03 -12.26 7.09
N PRO A 19 -1.55 -13.17 7.95
CA PRO A 19 -2.09 -13.35 9.31
C PRO A 19 -2.00 -12.08 10.17
N GLU A 20 -2.81 -11.99 11.22
CA GLU A 20 -2.67 -10.89 12.19
C GLU A 20 -1.36 -10.98 12.97
N GLY A 21 -0.90 -9.83 13.47
CA GLY A 21 0.31 -9.70 14.28
C GLY A 21 1.53 -9.19 13.51
N PRO A 22 2.71 -9.26 14.14
CA PRO A 22 3.94 -8.69 13.58
C PRO A 22 4.54 -9.57 12.49
N HIS A 23 4.81 -8.97 11.32
CA HIS A 23 5.51 -9.59 10.20
C HIS A 23 6.68 -8.71 9.75
N SER A 24 7.74 -9.34 9.28
CA SER A 24 8.82 -8.69 8.57
C SER A 24 8.34 -8.31 7.18
N ALA A 25 8.69 -7.11 6.76
CA ALA A 25 8.33 -6.62 5.44
C ALA A 25 9.47 -5.81 4.85
N ARG A 26 9.66 -5.94 3.53
CA ARG A 26 10.67 -5.20 2.78
C ARG A 26 10.00 -4.22 1.83
N LEU A 27 10.42 -2.97 1.83
CA LEU A 27 9.93 -1.98 0.88
C LEU A 27 10.49 -2.33 -0.50
N ILE A 28 9.62 -2.76 -1.43
CA ILE A 28 10.01 -3.16 -2.78
C ILE A 28 9.51 -2.20 -3.86
N GLY A 29 8.59 -1.29 -3.53
CA GLY A 29 8.12 -0.32 -4.51
C GLY A 29 7.68 1.01 -3.92
N VAL A 30 7.92 2.06 -4.69
CA VAL A 30 7.50 3.43 -4.40
C VAL A 30 6.86 3.99 -5.67
N TYR A 31 5.56 4.23 -5.64
CA TYR A 31 4.81 4.69 -6.80
C TYR A 31 4.16 6.03 -6.53
N GLU A 32 4.38 7.01 -7.41
CA GLU A 32 3.65 8.26 -7.39
C GLU A 32 2.24 8.06 -7.97
N LEU A 33 1.22 8.33 -7.16
CA LEU A 33 -0.19 8.23 -7.58
C LEU A 33 -0.74 9.57 -8.10
N GLY A 34 0.02 10.65 -8.01
CA GLY A 34 -0.43 12.01 -8.33
C GLY A 34 -1.44 12.55 -7.32
N SER A 35 -2.18 13.58 -7.73
CA SER A 35 -3.23 14.19 -6.90
C SER A 35 -4.47 13.31 -6.88
N GLN A 36 -4.85 12.91 -5.67
CA GLN A 36 -5.98 12.02 -5.41
C GLN A 36 -7.05 12.75 -4.58
N PRO A 37 -8.34 12.39 -4.70
CA PRO A 37 -9.39 12.97 -3.86
C PRO A 37 -9.04 12.87 -2.38
N ASN A 38 -9.32 13.96 -1.67
CA ASN A 38 -9.15 14.01 -0.23
C ASN A 38 -10.26 13.18 0.44
N TYR A 39 -9.98 12.66 1.64
CA TYR A 39 -11.00 11.98 2.42
C TYR A 39 -12.12 12.94 2.83
N GLU A 40 -11.76 14.21 3.08
CA GLU A 40 -12.72 15.29 3.28
C GLU A 40 -13.05 15.92 1.92
N PRO A 41 -14.28 15.81 1.41
CA PRO A 41 -14.64 16.23 0.06
C PRO A 41 -14.43 17.73 -0.20
N ASP A 42 -14.55 18.55 0.85
CA ASP A 42 -14.40 20.01 0.76
C ASP A 42 -12.93 20.47 0.69
N LYS A 43 -11.97 19.55 0.91
CA LYS A 43 -10.55 19.86 0.90
C LYS A 43 -9.94 19.60 -0.48
N PRO A 44 -8.91 20.38 -0.86
CA PRO A 44 -8.22 20.16 -2.12
C PRO A 44 -7.65 18.74 -2.21
N PRO A 45 -7.56 18.19 -3.44
CA PRO A 45 -6.87 16.93 -3.70
C PRO A 45 -5.47 16.93 -3.11
N VAL A 46 -5.02 15.76 -2.67
CA VAL A 46 -3.71 15.59 -2.04
C VAL A 46 -2.84 14.66 -2.88
N LYS A 47 -1.56 15.00 -3.00
CA LYS A 47 -0.58 14.11 -3.62
C LYS A 47 -0.43 12.86 -2.77
N LYS A 48 -0.52 11.69 -3.40
CA LYS A 48 -0.34 10.39 -2.73
C LYS A 48 0.80 9.60 -3.35
N LEU A 49 1.43 8.80 -2.49
CA LEU A 49 2.36 7.76 -2.86
C LEU A 49 1.75 6.42 -2.47
N GLU A 50 2.09 5.38 -3.23
CA GLU A 50 1.87 3.99 -2.84
C GLU A 50 3.21 3.38 -2.46
N LEU A 51 3.29 2.83 -1.25
CA LEU A 51 4.45 2.08 -0.78
C LEU A 51 4.12 0.59 -0.80
N LEU A 52 4.84 -0.17 -1.63
CA LEU A 52 4.63 -1.61 -1.80
C LEU A 52 5.62 -2.40 -0.95
N PHE A 53 5.09 -3.28 -0.11
CA PHE A 53 5.88 -4.15 0.74
C PHE A 53 5.75 -5.62 0.31
N GLU A 54 6.86 -6.31 0.33
CA GLU A 54 6.94 -7.77 0.25
C GLU A 54 7.02 -8.35 1.66
N PHE A 55 6.31 -9.45 1.90
CA PHE A 55 6.31 -10.23 3.14
C PHE A 55 6.94 -11.60 2.85
N PRO A 56 8.29 -11.75 2.98
CA PRO A 56 9.00 -12.95 2.54
C PRO A 56 8.58 -14.24 3.23
N GLU A 57 8.13 -14.15 4.49
CA GLU A 57 7.66 -15.29 5.28
C GLU A 57 6.23 -15.71 4.94
N VAL A 58 5.44 -14.83 4.31
CA VAL A 58 4.05 -15.13 3.95
C VAL A 58 4.03 -15.52 2.48
N ARG A 59 3.95 -16.82 2.22
CA ARG A 59 3.94 -17.37 0.86
C ARG A 59 2.54 -17.80 0.43
N LYS A 60 2.24 -17.59 -0.85
CA LYS A 60 0.99 -18.03 -1.46
C LYS A 60 1.18 -18.40 -2.92
N SER A 61 0.54 -19.49 -3.33
CA SER A 61 0.31 -19.79 -4.74
C SER A 61 -1.00 -19.14 -5.20
N TRP A 62 -0.95 -18.41 -6.32
CA TRP A 62 -2.11 -17.68 -6.85
C TRP A 62 -2.90 -18.51 -7.87
N LYS A 63 -2.27 -19.52 -8.47
CA LYS A 63 -2.90 -20.49 -9.37
C LYS A 63 -2.42 -21.89 -9.05
N GLU A 64 -3.30 -22.88 -9.18
CA GLU A 64 -2.95 -24.27 -8.97
C GLU A 64 -1.77 -24.68 -9.87
N GLY A 65 -0.72 -25.25 -9.27
CA GLY A 65 0.51 -25.62 -9.97
C GLY A 65 1.57 -24.52 -10.11
N GLU A 66 1.28 -23.27 -9.75
CA GLU A 66 2.32 -22.22 -9.68
C GLU A 66 3.10 -22.33 -8.35
N PRO A 67 4.43 -22.06 -8.35
CA PRO A 67 5.22 -22.05 -7.13
C PRO A 67 4.73 -20.95 -6.18
N GLU A 68 4.85 -21.20 -4.88
CA GLU A 68 4.49 -20.20 -3.89
C GLU A 68 5.45 -19.00 -3.95
N ARG A 69 4.89 -17.80 -3.98
CA ARG A 69 5.64 -16.54 -3.97
C ARG A 69 5.34 -15.74 -2.71
N PRO A 70 6.28 -14.89 -2.26
CA PRO A 70 6.03 -13.91 -1.21
C PRO A 70 4.80 -13.06 -1.53
N VAL A 71 3.99 -12.83 -0.53
CA VAL A 71 2.80 -11.98 -0.64
C VAL A 71 3.24 -10.53 -0.63
N THR A 72 2.64 -9.73 -1.50
CA THR A 72 2.88 -8.29 -1.55
C THR A 72 1.64 -7.52 -1.14
N LYS A 73 1.83 -6.44 -0.38
CA LYS A 73 0.76 -5.54 0.05
C LYS A 73 1.27 -4.12 0.11
N SER A 74 0.48 -3.19 -0.40
CA SER A 74 0.80 -1.78 -0.38
C SER A 74 -0.09 -0.97 0.55
N VAL A 75 0.37 0.25 0.83
CA VAL A 75 -0.35 1.29 1.56
C VAL A 75 -0.25 2.60 0.81
N ASP A 76 -1.40 3.24 0.61
CA ASP A 76 -1.46 4.61 0.09
C ASP A 76 -1.20 5.59 1.22
N VAL A 77 -0.29 6.53 1.00
CA VAL A 77 0.11 7.54 1.97
C VAL A 77 0.14 8.90 1.33
N THR A 78 -0.23 9.95 2.07
CA THR A 78 -0.13 11.32 1.58
C THR A 78 1.34 11.71 1.48
N HIS A 79 1.75 12.31 0.35
CA HIS A 79 3.11 12.80 0.12
C HIS A 79 3.37 14.08 0.92
N VAL A 80 3.43 13.96 2.25
CA VAL A 80 3.67 15.05 3.20
C VAL A 80 4.70 14.57 4.21
N SER A 81 5.69 15.41 4.50
CA SER A 81 6.83 15.10 5.38
C SER A 81 6.59 15.37 6.86
N GLY A 82 5.42 15.88 7.25
CA GLY A 82 5.14 16.20 8.66
C GLY A 82 5.27 14.97 9.57
N GLU A 83 5.78 15.17 10.80
CA GLU A 83 6.12 14.09 11.75
C GLU A 83 4.95 13.13 12.06
N THR A 84 3.72 13.65 12.02
CA THR A 84 2.51 12.86 12.30
C THR A 84 2.03 12.05 11.10
N SER A 85 2.60 12.29 9.91
CA SER A 85 2.22 11.63 8.67
C SER A 85 2.56 10.14 8.67
N ASN A 86 1.81 9.36 7.89
CA ASN A 86 2.12 7.94 7.73
C ASN A 86 3.43 7.72 6.97
N VAL A 87 3.78 8.58 6.01
CA VAL A 87 5.09 8.53 5.34
C VAL A 87 6.19 8.63 6.38
N HIS A 88 6.18 9.68 7.20
CA HIS A 88 7.20 9.90 8.21
C HIS A 88 7.33 8.71 9.17
N LYS A 89 6.21 8.17 9.68
CA LYS A 89 6.22 6.99 10.56
C LYS A 89 6.86 5.76 9.90
N ILE A 90 6.54 5.51 8.63
CA ILE A 90 7.08 4.36 7.87
C ILE A 90 8.58 4.57 7.63
N LEU A 91 8.98 5.75 7.15
CA LEU A 91 10.38 6.02 6.85
C LEU A 91 11.25 6.04 8.11
N SER A 92 10.76 6.60 9.23
CA SER A 92 11.43 6.54 10.53
C SER A 92 11.60 5.08 11.03
N ALA A 93 10.59 4.24 10.81
CA ALA A 93 10.69 2.80 11.12
C ALA A 93 11.69 2.07 10.21
N LEU A 94 11.81 2.45 8.93
CA LEU A 94 12.81 1.92 8.01
C LEU A 94 14.22 2.39 8.37
N ASN A 95 14.38 3.66 8.74
CA ASN A 95 15.64 4.25 9.19
C ASN A 95 16.11 3.63 10.51
N GLY A 96 15.18 3.38 11.43
CA GLY A 96 15.46 2.89 12.78
C GLY A 96 15.73 3.99 13.81
N LYS A 97 15.51 5.25 13.43
CA LYS A 97 15.49 6.44 14.27
C LYS A 97 14.43 7.39 13.70
N ASN A 98 13.96 8.35 14.51
CA ASN A 98 13.16 9.44 13.96
C ASN A 98 13.98 10.17 12.90
N LEU A 99 13.33 10.50 11.79
CA LEU A 99 13.91 11.32 10.76
C LEU A 99 13.88 12.78 11.19
N ASP A 100 15.00 13.46 11.03
CA ASP A 100 15.05 14.91 11.25
C ASP A 100 14.45 15.63 10.02
N GLU A 101 13.91 16.84 10.22
CA GLU A 101 13.33 17.63 9.13
C GLU A 101 14.38 18.05 8.07
N GLU A 102 15.67 18.07 8.45
CA GLU A 102 16.79 18.40 7.57
C GLU A 102 17.30 17.20 6.73
N GLU A 103 16.91 15.96 7.06
CA GLU A 103 17.32 14.76 6.32
C GLU A 103 16.48 14.55 5.04
N ASP A 104 17.08 13.95 4.00
CA ASP A 104 16.37 13.60 2.77
C ASP A 104 15.39 12.44 3.02
N ASN A 105 14.14 12.83 3.31
CA ASN A 105 13.03 11.95 3.62
C ASN A 105 12.33 11.39 2.36
N ASN A 106 13.06 11.29 1.25
CA ASN A 106 12.54 10.66 0.03
C ASN A 106 12.38 9.15 0.22
N PRO A 107 11.15 8.58 0.08
CA PRO A 107 10.91 7.14 0.23
C PRO A 107 11.78 6.26 -0.67
N ARG A 108 12.27 6.77 -1.80
CA ARG A 108 13.16 6.05 -2.72
C ARG A 108 14.47 5.63 -2.07
N ASN A 109 14.98 6.44 -1.13
CA ASN A 109 16.23 6.15 -0.42
C ASN A 109 16.11 4.94 0.51
N PHE A 110 14.89 4.50 0.80
CA PHE A 110 14.59 3.37 1.70
C PHE A 110 14.22 2.09 0.95
N LEU A 111 14.31 2.08 -0.38
CA LEU A 111 13.99 0.91 -1.19
C LEU A 111 14.92 -0.26 -0.82
N GLY A 112 14.34 -1.45 -0.72
CA GLY A 112 15.03 -2.65 -0.26
C GLY A 112 15.25 -2.71 1.26
N MET A 113 14.97 -1.66 2.03
CA MET A 113 15.08 -1.73 3.49
C MET A 113 13.91 -2.52 4.10
N ALA A 114 14.18 -3.17 5.23
CA ALA A 114 13.20 -3.98 5.94
C ALA A 114 12.79 -3.36 7.28
N LEU A 115 11.55 -3.60 7.65
CA LEU A 115 10.94 -3.23 8.93
C LEU A 115 10.02 -4.35 9.43
N THR A 116 9.45 -4.16 10.62
CA THR A 116 8.35 -4.96 11.14
C THR A 116 7.04 -4.18 10.99
N ILE A 117 6.05 -4.79 10.35
CA ILE A 117 4.69 -4.27 10.19
C ILE A 117 3.74 -5.13 11.01
N ASP A 118 2.98 -4.51 11.89
CA ASP A 118 1.88 -5.18 12.59
C ASP A 118 0.62 -5.17 11.71
N ILE A 119 0.00 -6.33 11.55
CA ILE A 119 -1.16 -6.56 10.70
C ILE A 119 -2.40 -6.76 11.57
N GLU A 120 -3.42 -5.95 11.31
CA GLU A 120 -4.75 -6.07 11.93
C GLU A 120 -5.78 -6.42 10.85
N HIS A 121 -6.67 -7.38 11.10
CA HIS A 121 -7.78 -7.67 10.20
C HIS A 121 -8.98 -6.80 10.57
N LYS A 122 -9.48 -6.04 9.60
CA LYS A 122 -10.69 -5.22 9.78
C LYS A 122 -11.76 -5.66 8.80
N ILE A 123 -13.02 -5.42 9.17
CA ILE A 123 -14.15 -5.58 8.26
C ILE A 123 -14.34 -4.29 7.46
N SER A 124 -14.38 -4.41 6.14
CA SER A 124 -14.70 -3.29 5.26
C SER A 124 -16.14 -2.83 5.51
N LYS A 125 -16.33 -1.55 5.84
CA LYS A 125 -17.67 -0.96 5.98
C LYS A 125 -18.47 -1.00 4.67
N LYS A 126 -17.79 -0.95 3.52
CA LYS A 126 -18.42 -0.93 2.17
C LYS A 126 -18.83 -2.32 1.69
N SER A 127 -17.98 -3.32 1.88
CA SER A 127 -18.19 -4.67 1.31
C SER A 127 -18.54 -5.74 2.34
N GLY A 128 -18.37 -5.47 3.64
CA GLY A 128 -18.51 -6.47 4.70
C GLY A 128 -17.40 -7.54 4.72
N ASN A 129 -16.45 -7.47 3.79
CA ASN A 129 -15.37 -8.46 3.69
C ASN A 129 -14.21 -8.10 4.63
N PRO A 130 -13.54 -9.10 5.24
CA PRO A 130 -12.32 -8.87 6.00
C PRO A 130 -11.17 -8.45 5.09
N TYR A 131 -10.33 -7.54 5.57
CA TYR A 131 -9.10 -7.11 4.90
C TYR A 131 -7.97 -6.89 5.93
N ALA A 132 -6.73 -7.14 5.50
CA ALA A 132 -5.55 -6.83 6.31
C ALA A 132 -5.25 -5.32 6.22
N LYS A 133 -5.04 -4.68 7.37
CA LYS A 133 -4.60 -3.29 7.51
C LYS A 133 -3.23 -3.27 8.20
N PHE A 134 -2.37 -2.36 7.79
CA PHE A 134 -1.17 -2.04 8.56
C PHE A 134 -1.57 -1.24 9.80
N ALA A 135 -1.30 -1.80 10.97
CA ALA A 135 -1.67 -1.24 12.27
C ALA A 135 -0.54 -0.37 12.84
N SER A 136 0.70 -0.86 12.79
CA SER A 136 1.87 -0.13 13.24
C SER A 136 3.12 -0.51 12.43
N TYR A 137 4.14 0.36 12.50
CA TYR A 137 5.42 0.20 11.83
C TYR A 137 6.53 0.33 12.88
N SER A 138 7.47 -0.59 12.89
CA SER A 138 8.59 -0.56 13.83
C SER A 138 9.87 -1.09 13.18
N LYS A 139 11.02 -0.63 13.65
CA LYS A 139 12.30 -1.18 13.21
C LYS A 139 12.45 -2.62 13.71
N ILE A 140 13.09 -3.46 12.90
CA ILE A 140 13.48 -4.81 13.34
C ILE A 140 14.35 -4.70 14.61
N PRO A 141 13.97 -5.36 15.71
CA PRO A 141 14.71 -5.27 16.96
C PRO A 141 16.15 -5.75 16.80
N ARG A 142 17.10 -5.13 17.51
CA ARG A 142 18.50 -5.57 17.57
C ARG A 142 18.70 -6.67 18.61
N LYS A 143 19.71 -7.52 18.41
CA LYS A 143 20.17 -8.44 19.46
C LYS A 143 20.79 -7.62 20.61
N PRO A 144 20.49 -7.93 21.88
CA PRO A 144 21.02 -7.20 23.02
C PRO A 144 22.55 -7.08 22.95
N GLY A 145 23.08 -5.86 23.12
CA GLY A 145 24.53 -5.61 23.12
C GLY A 145 25.21 -5.64 21.74
N THR A 146 24.46 -5.70 20.64
CA THR A 146 25.03 -5.71 19.27
C THR A 146 24.31 -4.74 18.35
N ASN A 147 24.90 -4.46 17.19
CA ASN A 147 24.24 -3.73 16.11
C ASN A 147 23.45 -4.63 15.15
N ASP A 148 23.51 -5.95 15.34
CA ASP A 148 22.86 -6.92 14.48
C ASP A 148 21.36 -7.03 14.78
N TYR A 149 20.56 -7.31 13.76
CA TYR A 149 19.14 -7.59 13.92
C TYR A 149 18.90 -8.93 14.61
N ARG A 150 17.78 -9.04 15.35
CA ARG A 150 17.40 -10.28 16.06
C ARG A 150 17.18 -11.46 15.12
N TYR A 151 16.73 -11.19 13.91
CA TYR A 151 16.52 -12.16 12.85
C TYR A 151 16.87 -11.51 11.52
N ASP A 152 17.30 -12.35 10.57
CA ASP A 152 17.58 -11.93 9.21
C ASP A 152 16.28 -11.94 8.40
N VAL A 153 16.00 -10.84 7.72
CA VAL A 153 14.88 -10.77 6.78
C VAL A 153 15.39 -11.25 5.43
N PRO A 154 14.75 -12.25 4.79
CA PRO A 154 15.15 -12.71 3.47
C PRO A 154 15.24 -11.56 2.45
N GLU A 155 16.11 -11.71 1.45
CA GLU A 155 16.17 -10.78 0.33
C GLU A 155 14.86 -10.79 -0.45
N ALA A 156 14.57 -9.68 -1.15
CA ALA A 156 13.36 -9.60 -1.96
C ALA A 156 13.43 -10.59 -3.13
N GLU A 157 12.36 -11.34 -3.35
CA GLU A 157 12.22 -12.15 -4.57
C GLU A 157 11.64 -11.32 -5.73
N ASN A 158 10.80 -10.33 -5.43
CA ASN A 158 10.29 -9.42 -6.43
C ASN A 158 11.28 -8.28 -6.73
N SER A 159 11.25 -7.80 -7.97
CA SER A 159 12.06 -6.67 -8.40
C SER A 159 11.70 -5.39 -7.65
N PHE A 160 12.70 -4.54 -7.45
CA PHE A 160 12.50 -3.21 -6.89
C PHE A 160 11.99 -2.24 -7.96
N VAL A 161 10.91 -1.52 -7.68
CA VAL A 161 10.23 -0.70 -8.68
C VAL A 161 9.99 0.71 -8.14
N ILE A 162 10.45 1.71 -8.89
CA ILE A 162 10.09 3.11 -8.66
C ILE A 162 9.29 3.59 -9.86
N TYR A 163 8.19 4.27 -9.60
CA TYR A 163 7.38 4.89 -10.64
C TYR A 163 7.07 6.34 -10.29
N ASP A 164 7.36 7.24 -11.23
CA ASP A 164 6.94 8.65 -11.17
C ASP A 164 6.15 9.01 -12.41
N ILE A 165 5.21 9.95 -12.25
CA ILE A 165 4.36 10.38 -13.36
C ILE A 165 5.16 11.14 -14.41
N ASP A 166 6.20 11.87 -13.99
CA ASP A 166 7.03 12.71 -14.87
C ASP A 166 7.87 11.89 -15.87
N VAL A 167 8.24 10.66 -15.54
CA VAL A 167 9.07 9.78 -16.39
C VAL A 167 8.24 8.71 -17.12
N HIS A 168 6.92 8.86 -17.16
CA HIS A 168 6.04 7.94 -17.89
C HIS A 168 6.49 7.78 -19.36
N PRO A 169 6.60 6.55 -19.91
CA PRO A 169 6.06 5.27 -19.42
C PRO A 169 7.04 4.34 -18.68
N GLU A 170 8.16 4.82 -18.15
CA GLU A 170 9.13 3.96 -17.45
C GLU A 170 8.48 3.16 -16.30
N ASN A 171 8.77 1.86 -16.21
CA ASN A 171 8.24 0.92 -15.19
C ASN A 171 6.71 0.75 -15.11
N TRP A 172 5.95 1.30 -16.06
CA TRP A 172 4.49 1.23 -16.07
C TRP A 172 3.95 -0.20 -16.08
N ASP A 173 4.56 -1.09 -16.87
CA ASP A 173 4.15 -2.49 -17.02
C ASP A 173 4.38 -3.34 -15.76
N GLN A 174 5.20 -2.85 -14.83
CA GLN A 174 5.48 -3.53 -13.56
C GLN A 174 4.43 -3.19 -12.49
N LEU A 175 3.63 -2.14 -12.70
CA LEU A 175 2.56 -1.74 -11.80
C LEU A 175 1.37 -2.70 -11.92
N LYS A 176 0.69 -2.93 -10.79
CA LYS A 176 -0.58 -3.68 -10.79
C LYS A 176 -1.67 -2.86 -11.48
N GLU A 177 -2.61 -3.53 -12.13
CA GLU A 177 -3.71 -2.90 -12.87
C GLU A 177 -4.46 -1.84 -12.03
N TRP A 178 -4.78 -2.19 -10.77
CA TRP A 178 -5.45 -1.26 -9.87
C TRP A 178 -4.60 -0.02 -9.52
N THR A 179 -3.26 -0.13 -9.46
CA THR A 179 -2.35 1.00 -9.24
C THR A 179 -2.30 1.87 -10.48
N GLN A 180 -2.22 1.26 -11.67
CA GLN A 180 -2.31 1.98 -12.94
C GLN A 180 -3.61 2.76 -13.05
N ASP A 181 -4.75 2.19 -12.65
CA ASP A 181 -6.05 2.86 -12.72
C ASP A 181 -6.13 4.06 -11.75
N LYS A 182 -5.54 3.95 -10.56
CA LYS A 182 -5.40 5.09 -9.64
C LYS A 182 -4.57 6.21 -10.29
N ILE A 183 -3.45 5.87 -10.92
CA ILE A 183 -2.58 6.86 -11.58
C ILE A 183 -3.30 7.51 -12.77
N LYS A 184 -4.01 6.74 -13.61
CA LYS A 184 -4.81 7.27 -14.73
C LYS A 184 -5.88 8.26 -14.28
N SER A 185 -6.41 8.09 -13.07
CA SER A 185 -7.41 9.01 -12.53
C SER A 185 -6.84 10.38 -12.16
N SER A 186 -5.52 10.48 -11.93
CA SER A 186 -4.85 11.70 -11.50
C SER A 186 -4.83 12.78 -12.60
N PRO A 187 -4.98 14.07 -12.23
CA PRO A 187 -4.86 15.19 -13.17
C PRO A 187 -3.48 15.27 -13.84
N GLU A 188 -2.41 14.94 -13.11
CA GLU A 188 -1.03 14.98 -13.60
C GLU A 188 -0.80 13.99 -14.74
N TYR A 189 -1.27 12.75 -14.58
CA TYR A 189 -1.17 11.74 -15.64
C TYR A 189 -1.97 12.15 -16.89
N LYS A 190 -3.19 12.67 -16.70
CA LYS A 190 -4.02 13.16 -17.83
C LYS A 190 -3.32 14.28 -18.60
N LYS A 191 -2.67 15.21 -17.89
CA LYS A 191 -1.87 16.28 -18.51
C LYS A 191 -0.67 15.72 -19.28
N GLN A 192 0.06 14.77 -18.70
CA GLN A 192 1.26 14.16 -19.29
C GLN A 192 0.93 13.40 -20.60
N VAL A 193 -0.19 12.68 -20.63
CA VAL A 193 -0.60 11.85 -21.78
C VAL A 193 -1.50 12.63 -22.77
N GLY A 194 -1.75 13.92 -22.52
CA GLY A 194 -2.55 14.78 -23.41
C GLY A 194 -4.04 14.48 -23.44
N GLN A 195 -4.58 13.79 -22.43
CA GLN A 195 -6.02 13.61 -22.26
C GLN A 195 -6.63 14.85 -21.57
N PRO A 196 -7.83 15.31 -21.99
CA PRO A 196 -8.44 16.48 -21.38
C PRO A 196 -8.64 16.25 -19.86
N VAL A 197 -8.17 17.20 -19.06
CA VAL A 197 -8.34 17.22 -17.61
C VAL A 197 -9.80 17.48 -17.31
N VAL A 198 -10.60 16.42 -17.27
CA VAL A 198 -11.95 16.49 -16.70
C VAL A 198 -11.76 16.47 -15.18
N HIS A 199 -11.99 17.61 -14.54
CA HIS A 199 -12.26 17.65 -13.11
C HIS A 199 -13.48 16.76 -12.89
N ALA A 200 -13.33 15.67 -12.12
CA ALA A 200 -14.47 14.85 -11.77
C ALA A 200 -15.48 15.76 -11.07
N GLU A 201 -16.64 15.97 -11.69
CA GLU A 201 -17.76 16.62 -11.06
C GLU A 201 -18.03 15.88 -9.74
N VAL A 202 -18.18 16.66 -8.68
CA VAL A 202 -18.58 16.17 -7.37
C VAL A 202 -19.95 15.54 -7.56
N GLU A 203 -20.03 14.20 -7.52
CA GLU A 203 -21.32 13.55 -7.28
C GLU A 203 -21.75 13.98 -5.88
N GLU A 204 -22.70 14.93 -5.83
CA GLU A 204 -23.42 15.32 -4.63
C GLU A 204 -24.08 14.06 -4.04
N HIS A 205 -23.40 13.43 -3.08
CA HIS A 205 -24.02 12.50 -2.17
C HIS A 205 -24.72 13.32 -1.07
N ASP A 206 -25.96 13.70 -1.35
CA ASP A 206 -26.96 13.94 -0.32
C ASP A 206 -27.03 12.69 0.56
N ASP A 207 -26.52 12.76 1.78
CA ASP A 207 -27.09 12.06 2.94
C ASP A 207 -26.41 12.52 4.24
N VAL A 208 -26.89 13.67 4.71
CA VAL A 208 -26.81 14.04 6.13
C VAL A 208 -28.03 13.41 6.81
N SER A 209 -27.83 12.39 7.63
CA SER A 209 -28.71 12.17 8.78
C SER A 209 -27.93 11.54 9.94
N PHE A 210 -28.11 12.17 11.09
CA PHE A 210 -27.37 12.08 12.35
C PHE A 210 -27.30 10.68 12.97
#